data_AF-A0A0N7LQW7-F1
#
_entry.id   AF-A0A0N7LQW7-F1
#
_cell.length_a   1.000
_cell.length_b   1.000
_cell.length_c   1.000
_cell.angle_alpha   90.00
_cell.angle_beta   90.00
_cell.angle_gamma   90.00
#
_symmetry.space_group_name_H-M   'P 1'
#
loop_
_entity.id
_entity.type
_entity.pdbx_description
1 polymer ?
#
loop_
_entity_poly.entity_id
_entity_poly.type
_entity_poly.pdbx_seq_one_letter_code
_entity_poly.pdbx_strand_id
1 'polypeptide(L)' 'MSDLTLTPNIDGTDDFYADLLATHEGKTKAESDIINARLILILANHIGDRDVLSQALNTADIT' A
#
# COMPACT_ATOMS: atom_id res chain seq x y z
N MET A 1 18.36 -9.96 -2.34
CA MET A 1 17.87 -8.60 -2.09
C MET A 1 16.95 -8.28 -3.24
N SER A 2 15.67 -8.10 -2.95
CA SER A 2 14.69 -7.67 -3.95
C SER A 2 14.66 -6.14 -3.98
N ASP A 3 14.58 -5.55 -5.17
CA ASP A 3 14.47 -4.11 -5.33
C ASP A 3 13.00 -3.66 -5.21
N LEU A 4 12.78 -2.45 -4.69
CA LEU A 4 11.45 -1.86 -4.63
C LEU A 4 10.88 -1.67 -6.04
N THR A 5 9.70 -2.21 -6.30
CA THR A 5 9.00 -2.00 -7.58
C THR A 5 8.08 -0.78 -7.48
N LEU A 6 8.38 0.26 -8.26
CA LEU A 6 7.60 1.50 -8.33
C LEU A 6 6.64 1.55 -9.53
N THR A 7 6.75 0.58 -10.42
CA THR A 7 5.87 0.41 -11.59
C THR A 7 4.73 -0.55 -11.26
N PRO A 8 3.63 -0.52 -12.03
CA PRO A 8 2.57 -1.53 -11.91
C PRO A 8 3.15 -2.95 -11.93
N ASN A 9 2.86 -3.72 -10.88
CA ASN A 9 3.38 -5.08 -10.68
C ASN A 9 2.25 -6.13 -10.58
N ILE A 10 1.01 -5.70 -10.81
CA ILE A 10 -0.17 -6.55 -10.83
C ILE A 10 -0.96 -6.28 -12.11
N ASP A 11 -1.54 -7.33 -12.67
CA ASP A 11 -2.56 -7.19 -13.71
C ASP A 11 -3.80 -6.51 -13.12
N GLY A 12 -4.45 -5.63 -13.89
CA GLY A 12 -5.67 -4.95 -13.44
C GLY A 12 -5.43 -3.93 -12.32
N THR A 13 -4.35 -3.14 -12.40
CA THR A 13 -4.05 -2.08 -11.40
C THR A 13 -5.24 -1.12 -11.20
N ASP A 14 -5.97 -0.81 -12.27
CA ASP A 14 -7.17 0.04 -12.22
C ASP A 14 -8.32 -0.62 -11.44
N ASP A 15 -8.52 -1.93 -11.61
CA ASP A 15 -9.58 -2.68 -10.92
C ASP A 15 -9.30 -2.73 -9.41
N PHE A 16 -8.05 -3.00 -9.02
CA PHE A 16 -7.66 -2.96 -7.61
C PHE A 16 -7.83 -1.55 -7.00
N TYR A 17 -7.52 -0.50 -7.76
CA TYR A 17 -7.72 0.87 -7.30
C TYR A 17 -9.20 1.19 -7.09
N ALA A 18 -10.08 0.69 -7.96
CA ALA A 18 -11.54 0.81 -7.80
C ALA A 18 -12.02 0.08 -6.53
N ASP A 19 -11.55 -1.14 -6.27
CA ASP A 19 -11.88 -1.91 -5.06
C ASP A 19 -11.40 -1.21 -3.78
N LEU A 20 -10.21 -0.61 -3.83
CA LEU A 20 -9.69 0.19 -2.72
C LEU A 20 -10.61 1.39 -2.46
N LEU A 21 -10.96 2.15 -3.49
CA LEU A 21 -11.84 3.31 -3.36
C LEU A 21 -13.22 2.93 -2.81
N ALA A 22 -13.80 1.84 -3.31
CA ALA A 22 -15.07 1.29 -2.81
C ALA A 22 -14.98 0.91 -1.33
N THR A 23 -13.83 0.42 -0.87
CA THR A 23 -13.60 0.11 0.56
C THR A 23 -13.64 1.38 1.44
N HIS A 24 -13.30 2.54 0.89
CA HIS A 24 -13.36 3.82 1.58
C HIS A 24 -14.69 4.57 1.42
N GLU A 25 -15.59 4.09 0.56
CA GLU A 25 -16.88 4.74 0.32
C GLU A 25 -17.74 4.76 1.59
N GLY A 26 -18.30 5.93 1.91
CA GLY A 26 -19.13 6.14 3.10
C GLY A 26 -18.37 6.19 4.42
N LYS A 27 -17.03 6.14 4.42
CA LYS A 27 -16.21 6.20 5.63
C LYS A 27 -15.69 7.60 5.90
N THR A 28 -15.52 7.91 7.18
CA THR A 28 -14.80 9.10 7.61
C THR A 28 -13.31 8.98 7.29
N LYS A 29 -12.60 10.12 7.34
CA LYS A 29 -11.15 10.17 7.19
C LYS A 29 -10.44 9.30 8.24
N ALA A 30 -10.88 9.36 9.50
CA ALA A 30 -10.31 8.57 10.59
C ALA A 30 -10.49 7.05 10.37
N GLU A 31 -11.66 6.62 9.93
CA GLU A 31 -11.90 5.21 9.60
C GLU A 31 -11.06 4.74 8.41
N SER A 32 -10.93 5.61 7.40
CA SER A 32 -10.08 5.35 6.24
C SER A 32 -8.61 5.21 6.62
N ASP A 33 -8.12 6.05 7.54
CA ASP A 33 -6.73 5.98 8.02
C ASP A 33 -6.47 4.67 8.80
N ILE A 34 -7.44 4.19 9.57
CA ILE A 34 -7.35 2.88 10.24
C ILE A 34 -7.28 1.73 9.22
N ILE A 35 -8.10 1.78 8.17
CA ILE A 35 -8.07 0.78 7.10
C ILE A 35 -6.71 0.79 6.40
N ASN A 36 -6.20 1.97 6.05
CA ASN A 36 -4.90 2.12 5.41
C ASN A 36 -3.77 1.59 6.28
N ALA A 37 -3.75 1.91 7.57
CA ALA A 37 -2.73 1.41 8.50
C ALA A 37 -2.74 -0.13 8.57
N ARG A 38 -3.93 -0.75 8.62
CA ARG A 38 -4.08 -2.21 8.61
C ARG A 38 -3.64 -2.82 7.29
N LEU A 39 -4.02 -2.22 6.17
CA LEU A 39 -3.65 -2.68 4.84
C LEU A 39 -2.13 -2.64 4.65
N ILE A 40 -1.47 -1.55 5.05
CA ILE A 40 -0.01 -1.42 5.03
C ILE A 40 0.66 -2.55 5.82
N LEU A 41 0.16 -2.86 7.02
CA LEU A 41 0.74 -3.95 7.82
C LEU A 41 0.56 -5.33 7.17
N ILE A 42 -0.61 -5.59 6.58
CA ILE A 42 -0.88 -6.85 5.87
C ILE A 42 0.06 -6.98 4.67
N LEU A 43 0.20 -5.93 3.86
CA LEU A 43 1.08 -5.92 2.69
C LEU A 43 2.55 -6.03 3.12
N ALA A 44 2.95 -5.38 4.21
CA ALA A 44 4.30 -5.50 4.74
C ALA A 44 4.65 -6.94 5.15
N ASN A 45 3.70 -7.62 5.81
CA ASN A 45 3.85 -9.04 6.15
C ASN A 45 3.88 -9.94 4.90
N HIS A 46 3.10 -9.61 3.87
CA HIS A 46 3.09 -10.34 2.61
C HIS A 46 4.41 -10.19 1.84
N ILE A 47 4.97 -8.98 1.80
CA ILE A 47 6.27 -8.69 1.16
C ILE A 47 7.40 -9.43 1.91
N GLY A 48 7.41 -9.42 3.24
CA GLY A 48 8.34 -10.19 4.08
C GLY A 48 9.82 -9.78 3.99
N ASP A 49 10.16 -8.80 3.14
CA ASP A 49 11.52 -8.31 2.93
C ASP A 49 11.70 -6.91 3.56
N ARG A 50 12.53 -6.84 4.60
CA ARG A 50 12.77 -5.59 5.34
C ARG A 50 13.52 -4.54 4.52
N ASP A 51 14.35 -4.95 3.56
CA ASP A 51 15.09 -4.00 2.72
C ASP A 51 14.13 -3.32 1.73
N VAL A 52 13.19 -4.08 1.14
CA VAL A 52 12.11 -3.53 0.30
C VAL A 52 11.24 -2.56 1.10
N LEU A 53 10.85 -2.93 2.33
CA LEU A 53 10.03 -2.05 3.18
C LEU A 53 10.77 -0.76 3.58
N SER A 54 12.07 -0.84 3.84
CA SER A 54 12.89 0.34 4.16
C SER A 54 13.03 1.26 2.96
N GLN A 55 13.23 0.71 1.76
CA GLN A 55 13.23 1.47 0.50
C GLN A 55 11.87 2.15 0.27
N ALA A 56 10.77 1.46 0.54
CA ALA A 56 9.42 2.00 0.39
C ALA A 56 9.17 3.19 1.32
N LEU A 57 9.57 3.09 2.59
CA LEU A 57 9.47 4.20 3.56
C LEU A 57 10.29 5.42 3.11
N ASN A 58 11.53 5.20 2.68
CA ASN A 58 12.40 6.29 2.21
C ASN A 58 11.87 6.94 0.93
N THR A 59 11.18 6.20 0.06
CA THR A 59 10.62 6.73 -1.19
C THR A 59 9.30 7.48 -0.95
N ALA A 60 8.51 7.07 0.05
CA ALA A 60 7.26 7.72 0.40
C ALA A 60 7.46 9.03 1.18
N ASP A 61 8.62 9.20 1.82
CA ASP A 61 8.95 10.42 2.56
C ASP A 61 9.15 11.59 1.57
N ILE A 62 8.34 12.63 1.71
CA ILE A 62 8.38 13.83 0.88
C ILE A 62 9.34 14.81 1.57
N THR A 63 10.64 14.48 1.59
CA THR A 63 11.69 15.42 2.02
C THR A 63 12.59 15.83 0.87
#